data_AF-A0A2M9JH25-F1
#
_entry.id   AF-A0A2M9JH25-F1
#
_cell.length_a   1.000
_cell.length_b   1.000
_cell.length_c   1.000
_cell.angle_alpha   90.00
_cell.angle_beta   90.00
_cell.angle_gamma   90.00
#
_symmetry.space_group_name_H-M   'P 1'
#
loop_
_entity.id
_entity.type
_entity.pdbx_description
1 polymer ?
#
loop_
_entity_poly.entity_id
_entity_poly.type
_entity_poly.pdbx_seq_one_letter_code
_entity_poly.pdbx_strand_id
1 'polypeptide(L)'
;MKQRETPREALEQQLDNAYRERAHLVALLAAMTSGAVIVPAPDIDDEDSWQIAHLNIGGRQASWHISPRDADLLEAVEHVPADDPRARWDGHSTEDKYARIRQHTRLLYRACGPECAEMHQGGHRCRPNRPGSEGGSSIADCAADDRRRLLEKEGE
;
A
#
# COMPACT_ATOMS: atom_id res chain seq x y z
N MET A 1 -45.47 -3.69 2.88
CA MET A 1 -44.92 -4.48 4.02
C MET A 1 -43.41 -4.50 3.82
N LYS A 2 -42.61 -3.77 4.62
CA LYS A 2 -41.14 -3.87 4.51
C LYS A 2 -40.73 -5.19 5.15
N GLN A 3 -40.13 -6.10 4.37
CA GLN A 3 -39.52 -7.30 4.94
C GLN A 3 -38.45 -6.86 5.94
N ARG A 4 -38.39 -7.51 7.10
CA ARG A 4 -37.34 -7.27 8.09
C ARG A 4 -36.14 -8.12 7.68
N GLU A 5 -35.00 -7.49 7.47
CA GLU A 5 -33.72 -8.17 7.29
C GLU A 5 -33.41 -9.05 8.51
N THR A 6 -32.86 -10.22 8.25
CA THR A 6 -32.33 -11.12 9.27
C THR A 6 -31.02 -10.58 9.82
N PRO A 7 -30.63 -10.95 11.07
CA PRO A 7 -29.34 -10.55 11.63
C PRO A 7 -28.13 -10.97 10.77
N ARG A 8 -28.23 -12.09 10.04
CA ARG A 8 -27.20 -12.57 9.13
C ARG A 8 -27.03 -11.65 7.93
N GLU A 9 -28.12 -11.31 7.26
CA GLU A 9 -28.11 -10.39 6.11
C GLU A 9 -27.55 -9.01 6.52
N ALA A 10 -27.91 -8.53 7.72
CA ALA A 10 -27.36 -7.28 8.25
C ALA A 10 -25.84 -7.35 8.47
N LEU A 11 -25.31 -8.48 8.94
CA LEU A 11 -23.86 -8.68 9.12
C LEU A 11 -23.13 -8.82 7.78
N GLU A 12 -23.71 -9.54 6.82
CA GLU A 12 -23.16 -9.67 5.46
C GLU A 12 -23.09 -8.29 4.80
N GLN A 13 -24.14 -7.47 4.93
CA GLN A 13 -24.14 -6.09 4.43
C GLN A 13 -23.07 -5.21 5.10
N GLN A 14 -22.86 -5.35 6.41
CA GLN A 14 -21.80 -4.62 7.12
C GLN A 14 -20.40 -5.04 6.65
N LEU A 15 -20.18 -6.34 6.44
CA LEU A 15 -18.92 -6.85 5.89
C LEU A 15 -18.69 -6.32 4.48
N ASP A 16 -19.73 -6.34 3.64
CA ASP A 16 -19.66 -5.82 2.28
C ASP A 16 -19.27 -4.34 2.24
N ASN A 17 -19.89 -3.54 3.11
CA ASN A 17 -19.55 -2.12 3.24
C ASN A 17 -18.09 -1.93 3.69
N ALA A 18 -17.61 -2.73 4.65
CA ALA A 18 -16.21 -2.67 5.10
C ALA A 18 -15.22 -3.07 3.99
N TYR A 19 -15.56 -4.06 3.18
CA TYR A 19 -14.74 -4.45 2.02
C TYR A 19 -14.71 -3.37 0.94
N ARG A 20 -15.85 -2.70 0.67
CA ARG A 20 -15.90 -1.59 -0.27
C ARG A 20 -15.11 -0.37 0.22
N GLU A 21 -15.21 -0.03 1.52
CA GLU A 21 -14.40 1.04 2.11
C GLU A 21 -12.90 0.74 1.99
N ARG A 22 -12.50 -0.51 2.26
CA ARG A 22 -11.12 -0.97 2.03
C ARG A 22 -10.72 -0.81 0.56
N ALA A 23 -11.59 -1.17 -0.39
CA ALA A 23 -11.30 -1.07 -1.82
C ALA A 23 -11.06 0.39 -2.24
N HIS A 24 -11.83 1.36 -1.73
CA HIS A 24 -11.56 2.79 -1.93
C HIS A 24 -10.17 3.21 -1.42
N LEU A 25 -9.78 2.75 -0.24
CA LEU A 25 -8.45 3.05 0.31
C LEU A 25 -7.33 2.41 -0.51
N VAL A 26 -7.53 1.18 -1.00
CA VAL A 26 -6.56 0.51 -1.89
C VAL A 26 -6.45 1.24 -3.23
N ALA A 27 -7.56 1.71 -3.82
CA ALA A 27 -7.54 2.51 -5.04
C ALA A 27 -6.74 3.81 -4.85
N LEU A 28 -6.95 4.53 -3.75
CA LEU A 28 -6.16 5.71 -3.40
C LEU A 28 -4.67 5.38 -3.25
N LEU A 29 -4.34 4.31 -2.52
CA LEU A 29 -2.95 3.87 -2.36
C LEU A 29 -2.31 3.49 -3.70
N ALA A 30 -3.06 2.85 -4.60
CA ALA A 30 -2.58 2.48 -5.93
C ALA A 30 -2.26 3.73 -6.75
N ALA A 31 -3.13 4.74 -6.72
CA ALA A 31 -2.89 6.02 -7.39
C ALA A 31 -1.65 6.77 -6.84
N MET A 32 -1.31 6.57 -5.57
CA MET A 32 -0.13 7.15 -4.92
C MET A 32 1.15 6.31 -5.11
N THR A 33 1.04 5.08 -5.58
CA THR A 33 2.15 4.12 -5.65
C THR A 33 2.58 3.89 -7.10
N SER A 34 3.79 4.30 -7.44
CA SER A 34 4.34 4.04 -8.78
C SER A 34 4.44 2.54 -9.06
N GLY A 35 3.95 2.12 -10.23
CA GLY A 35 4.01 0.73 -10.67
C GLY A 35 2.98 -0.20 -10.01
N ALA A 36 1.93 0.35 -9.41
CA ALA A 36 0.77 -0.43 -9.00
C ALA A 36 0.09 -1.05 -10.24
N VAL A 37 -0.34 -2.31 -10.12
CA VAL A 37 -1.00 -3.05 -11.20
C VAL A 37 -2.16 -3.91 -10.67
N ILE A 38 -3.11 -4.21 -11.55
CA ILE A 38 -4.19 -5.16 -11.32
C ILE A 38 -3.95 -6.42 -12.17
N VAL A 39 -4.12 -7.59 -11.58
CA VAL A 39 -4.10 -8.89 -12.29
C VAL A 39 -5.35 -9.71 -11.96
N PRO A 40 -5.74 -10.67 -12.82
CA PRO A 40 -6.71 -11.69 -12.43
C PRO A 40 -6.26 -12.46 -11.18
N ALA A 41 -7.19 -12.94 -10.36
CA ALA A 41 -6.89 -13.71 -9.15
C ALA A 41 -6.90 -15.23 -9.44
N PRO A 42 -5.74 -15.89 -9.62
CA PRO A 42 -5.67 -17.31 -9.98
C PRO A 42 -5.92 -18.25 -8.79
N ASP A 43 -6.08 -17.71 -7.58
CA ASP A 43 -6.27 -18.47 -6.34
C ASP A 43 -7.74 -18.55 -5.91
N ILE A 44 -8.67 -18.07 -6.76
CA ILE A 44 -10.11 -18.10 -6.53
C ILE A 44 -10.77 -18.80 -7.72
N ASP A 45 -11.50 -19.89 -7.48
CA ASP A 45 -12.13 -20.74 -8.51
C ASP A 45 -13.13 -20.00 -9.45
N ASP A 46 -13.54 -18.79 -9.08
CA ASP A 46 -14.29 -17.82 -9.93
C ASP A 46 -13.32 -16.78 -10.53
N GLU A 47 -12.28 -17.30 -11.19
CA GLU A 47 -11.08 -16.58 -11.66
C GLU A 47 -11.41 -15.42 -12.61
N ASP A 48 -12.53 -15.52 -13.35
CA ASP A 48 -12.91 -14.60 -14.41
C ASP A 48 -13.34 -13.21 -13.90
N SER A 49 -13.55 -13.07 -12.59
CA SER A 49 -14.13 -11.84 -12.03
C SER A 49 -13.31 -11.23 -10.90
N TRP A 50 -12.67 -12.05 -10.06
CA TRP A 50 -11.85 -11.55 -8.98
C TRP A 50 -10.48 -11.09 -9.47
N GLN A 51 -10.00 -10.01 -8.86
CA GLN A 51 -8.75 -9.38 -9.22
C GLN A 51 -7.85 -9.21 -8.00
N ILE A 52 -6.55 -9.05 -8.23
CA ILE A 52 -5.58 -8.73 -7.18
C ILE A 52 -4.90 -7.42 -7.53
N ALA A 53 -4.97 -6.46 -6.61
CA ALA A 53 -4.17 -5.25 -6.68
C ALA A 53 -2.79 -5.51 -6.09
N HIS A 54 -1.73 -5.28 -6.87
CA HIS A 54 -0.32 -5.37 -6.43
C HIS A 54 0.29 -3.98 -6.33
N LEU A 55 0.77 -3.64 -5.13
CA LEU A 55 1.41 -2.37 -4.83
C LEU A 55 2.78 -2.61 -4.18
N ASN A 56 3.72 -1.68 -4.37
CA ASN A 56 5.00 -1.67 -3.66
C ASN A 56 5.05 -0.53 -2.65
N ILE A 57 4.74 -0.83 -1.39
CA ILE A 57 4.73 0.13 -0.29
C ILE A 57 6.04 0.02 0.49
N GLY A 58 6.82 1.11 0.54
CA GLY A 58 8.12 1.08 1.21
C GLY A 58 9.13 0.10 0.59
N GLY A 59 9.03 -0.15 -0.72
CA GLY A 59 9.88 -1.12 -1.42
C GLY A 59 9.53 -2.59 -1.14
N ARG A 60 8.36 -2.86 -0.54
CA ARG A 60 7.86 -4.21 -0.27
C ARG A 60 6.50 -4.39 -0.92
N GLN A 61 6.25 -5.58 -1.44
CA GLN A 61 4.96 -5.89 -2.05
C GLN A 61 3.87 -5.94 -0.98
N ALA A 62 2.70 -5.41 -1.33
CA ALA A 62 1.45 -5.60 -0.64
C ALA A 62 0.37 -5.91 -1.69
N SER A 63 -0.45 -6.91 -1.43
CA SER A 63 -1.54 -7.29 -2.32
C SER A 63 -2.88 -7.43 -1.60
N TRP A 64 -3.96 -7.21 -2.35
CA TRP A 64 -5.34 -7.35 -1.90
C TRP A 64 -6.21 -7.91 -3.01
N HIS A 65 -7.04 -8.91 -2.68
CA HIS A 65 -8.16 -9.31 -3.54
C HIS A 65 -9.22 -8.22 -3.59
N ILE A 66 -9.68 -7.95 -4.81
CA ILE A 66 -10.70 -6.99 -5.18
C ILE A 66 -11.89 -7.77 -5.73
N SER A 67 -13.05 -7.54 -5.12
CA SER A 67 -14.32 -8.13 -5.54
C SER A 67 -14.74 -7.52 -6.89
N PRO A 68 -15.43 -8.28 -7.76
CA PRO A 68 -15.93 -7.77 -9.04
C PRO A 68 -16.78 -6.50 -8.92
N ARG A 69 -17.52 -6.37 -7.81
CA ARG A 69 -18.40 -5.21 -7.51
C ARG A 69 -17.66 -3.91 -7.18
N ASP A 70 -16.37 -4.02 -6.87
CA ASP A 70 -15.50 -2.91 -6.48
C ASP A 70 -14.39 -2.67 -7.52
N ALA A 71 -14.39 -3.42 -8.63
CA ALA A 71 -13.39 -3.29 -9.70
C ALA A 71 -13.47 -1.92 -10.40
N ASP A 72 -14.64 -1.28 -10.40
CA ASP A 72 -14.86 0.08 -10.90
C ASP A 72 -13.96 1.11 -10.20
N LEU A 73 -13.60 0.87 -8.93
CA LEU A 73 -12.76 1.78 -8.15
C LEU A 73 -11.31 1.81 -8.61
N LEU A 74 -10.85 0.78 -9.34
CA LEU A 74 -9.46 0.63 -9.78
C LEU A 74 -9.30 0.74 -11.30
N GLU A 75 -10.32 1.23 -12.02
CA GLU A 75 -10.31 1.36 -13.49
C GLU A 75 -9.12 2.16 -14.06
N ALA A 76 -8.58 3.09 -13.27
CA ALA A 76 -7.44 3.92 -13.66
C ALA A 76 -6.07 3.24 -13.42
N VAL A 77 -6.04 2.12 -12.71
CA VAL A 77 -4.82 1.34 -12.46
C VAL A 77 -4.55 0.44 -13.67
N GLU A 78 -3.29 0.25 -14.03
CA GLU A 78 -2.93 -0.59 -15.17
C GLU A 78 -3.30 -2.07 -14.92
N HIS A 79 -4.08 -2.66 -15.82
CA HIS A 79 -4.38 -4.09 -15.82
C HIS A 79 -3.34 -4.85 -16.64
N VAL A 80 -2.76 -5.89 -16.04
CA VAL A 80 -1.67 -6.66 -16.64
C VAL A 80 -1.95 -8.17 -16.53
N PRO A 81 -1.28 -8.99 -17.34
CA PRO A 81 -1.34 -10.45 -17.19
C PRO A 81 -0.81 -10.93 -15.83
N ALA A 82 -1.27 -12.10 -15.38
CA ALA A 82 -0.88 -12.67 -14.08
C ALA A 82 0.62 -13.02 -13.97
N ASP A 83 1.34 -13.13 -15.09
CA ASP A 83 2.78 -13.38 -15.15
C ASP A 83 3.63 -12.10 -15.20
N ASP A 84 3.02 -10.90 -15.10
CA ASP A 84 3.75 -9.64 -15.02
C ASP A 84 4.71 -9.66 -13.81
N PRO A 85 6.01 -9.32 -13.99
CA PRO A 85 6.99 -9.32 -12.92
C PRO A 85 6.60 -8.48 -11.69
N ARG A 86 5.81 -7.41 -11.86
CA ARG A 86 5.30 -6.56 -10.78
C ARG A 86 4.26 -7.28 -9.92
N ALA A 87 3.53 -8.22 -10.51
CA ALA A 87 2.49 -9.01 -9.86
C ALA A 87 2.99 -10.34 -9.28
N ARG A 88 4.26 -10.69 -9.46
CA ARG A 88 4.83 -11.91 -8.88
C ARG A 88 4.78 -11.85 -7.34
N TRP A 89 4.05 -12.77 -6.73
CA TRP A 89 3.92 -12.83 -5.27
C TRP A 89 5.28 -13.07 -4.59
N ASP A 90 5.63 -12.25 -3.60
CA ASP A 90 6.90 -12.33 -2.87
C ASP A 90 6.90 -13.32 -1.69
N GLY A 91 5.79 -14.06 -1.48
CA GLY A 91 5.65 -15.08 -0.44
C GLY A 91 5.26 -14.54 0.95
N HIS A 92 4.86 -13.27 1.08
CA HIS A 92 4.48 -12.70 2.36
C HIS A 92 3.18 -13.30 2.93
N SER A 93 3.13 -13.50 4.25
CA SER A 93 1.86 -13.72 4.95
C SER A 93 1.07 -12.42 5.10
N THR A 94 -0.21 -12.53 5.50
CA THR A 94 -1.03 -11.34 5.83
C THR A 94 -0.43 -10.55 6.99
N GLU A 95 0.10 -11.24 8.01
CA GLU A 95 0.78 -10.63 9.15
C GLU A 95 2.04 -9.88 8.72
N ASP A 96 2.85 -10.49 7.84
CA ASP A 96 4.06 -9.87 7.28
C ASP A 96 3.73 -8.60 6.50
N LYS A 97 2.71 -8.65 5.63
CA LYS A 97 2.21 -7.49 4.88
C LYS A 97 1.90 -6.34 5.83
N TYR A 98 1.09 -6.58 6.85
CA TYR A 98 0.70 -5.52 7.78
C TYR A 98 1.82 -5.07 8.71
N ALA A 99 2.77 -5.95 9.06
CA ALA A 99 3.97 -5.56 9.80
C ALA A 99 4.84 -4.58 8.99
N ARG A 100 5.04 -4.88 7.69
CA ARG A 100 5.79 -4.02 6.76
C ARG A 100 5.09 -2.68 6.55
N ILE A 101 3.76 -2.67 6.36
CA ILE A 101 2.97 -1.43 6.25
C ILE A 101 3.14 -0.59 7.52
N ARG A 102 2.95 -1.18 8.72
CA ARG A 102 3.14 -0.45 9.99
C ARG A 102 4.55 0.12 10.13
N GLN A 103 5.57 -0.65 9.75
CA GLN A 103 6.95 -0.17 9.76
C GLN A 103 7.13 1.02 8.81
N HIS A 104 6.64 0.92 7.58
CA HIS A 104 6.74 2.00 6.60
C HIS A 104 5.99 3.26 7.05
N THR A 105 4.77 3.11 7.57
CA THR A 105 4.00 4.22 8.15
C THR A 105 4.78 4.93 9.26
N ARG A 106 5.43 4.20 10.17
CA ARG A 106 6.28 4.78 11.22
C ARG A 106 7.47 5.55 10.63
N LEU A 107 8.08 5.05 9.56
CA LEU A 107 9.17 5.74 8.88
C LEU A 107 8.69 7.03 8.23
N LEU A 108 7.52 7.02 7.57
CA LEU A 108 6.93 8.22 7.00
C LEU A 108 6.72 9.28 8.08
N TYR A 109 6.06 8.95 9.19
CA TYR A 109 5.85 9.87 10.31
C TYR A 109 7.15 10.47 10.89
N ARG A 110 8.25 9.71 10.88
CA ARG A 110 9.56 10.18 11.38
C ARG A 110 10.30 11.06 10.38
N ALA A 111 10.25 10.69 9.10
CA ALA A 111 11.03 11.33 8.05
C ALA A 111 10.41 12.65 7.59
N CYS A 112 9.09 12.67 7.46
CA CYS A 112 8.35 13.82 6.95
C CYS A 112 7.05 13.90 7.78
N GLY A 113 6.85 14.97 8.56
CA GLY A 113 5.62 15.17 9.34
C GLY A 113 4.36 15.15 8.44
N PRO A 114 3.15 15.16 9.02
CA PRO A 114 1.90 15.04 8.25
C PRO A 114 1.77 16.06 7.10
N GLU A 115 2.31 17.26 7.28
CA GLU A 115 2.31 18.34 6.28
C GLU A 115 3.10 18.03 5.00
N CYS A 116 4.09 17.14 5.07
CA CYS A 116 4.93 16.84 3.91
C CYS A 116 4.41 15.65 3.09
N ALA A 117 3.50 14.83 3.65
CA ALA A 117 2.86 13.75 2.91
C ALA A 117 1.98 14.26 1.75
N GLU A 118 1.42 15.47 1.87
CA GLU A 118 0.55 16.09 0.86
C GLU A 118 1.31 16.70 -0.34
N MET A 119 2.59 17.08 -0.18
CA MET A 119 3.34 17.84 -1.19
C MET A 119 4.05 17.01 -2.28
N HIS A 120 3.87 15.68 -2.33
CA HIS A 120 4.63 14.80 -3.23
C HIS A 120 4.02 14.53 -4.62
N GLN A 121 3.14 15.39 -5.13
CA GLN A 121 2.51 15.20 -6.46
C GLN A 121 3.43 15.44 -7.68
N GLY A 122 4.73 15.70 -7.50
CA GLY A 122 5.63 16.14 -8.60
C GLY A 122 7.04 15.56 -8.62
N GLY A 123 7.29 14.39 -8.05
CA GLY A 123 8.63 13.75 -8.07
C GLY A 123 9.71 14.49 -7.26
N HIS A 124 9.33 15.52 -6.50
CA HIS A 124 10.25 16.24 -5.63
C HIS A 124 10.38 15.47 -4.32
N ARG A 125 11.55 14.85 -4.10
CA ARG A 125 11.89 14.16 -2.84
C ARG A 125 11.89 15.16 -1.68
N CYS A 126 11.35 14.75 -0.54
CA CYS A 126 11.45 15.45 0.74
C CYS A 126 12.95 15.67 1.01
N ARG A 127 13.45 16.91 0.83
CA ARG A 127 14.76 17.29 1.36
C ARG A 127 14.51 17.47 2.86
N PRO A 128 15.04 16.61 3.75
CA PRO A 128 15.04 16.97 5.16
C PRO A 128 15.73 18.33 5.28
N ASN A 129 15.11 19.26 5.98
CA ASN A 129 15.62 20.61 6.19
C ASN A 129 16.97 20.51 6.92
N ARG A 130 18.07 20.40 6.17
CA ARG A 130 19.43 20.58 6.68
C ARG A 130 19.71 22.08 6.60
N PRO A 131 19.91 22.78 7.72
CA PRO A 131 20.60 24.06 7.66
C PRO A 131 22.04 23.78 7.17
N GLY A 132 22.31 24.04 5.89
CA GLY A 132 23.66 24.16 5.35
C GLY A 132 24.30 22.96 4.61
N SER A 133 23.56 22.08 3.93
CA SER A 133 24.22 21.13 3.00
C SER A 133 23.70 21.20 1.56
N GLU A 134 24.54 21.70 0.67
CA GLU A 134 24.43 21.50 -0.77
C GLU A 134 24.91 20.07 -1.10
N GLY A 135 23.98 19.18 -1.42
CA GLY A 135 24.30 17.81 -1.81
C GLY A 135 23.07 16.92 -1.75
N GLY A 136 22.57 16.49 -2.90
CA GLY A 136 21.40 15.61 -2.99
C GLY A 136 21.74 14.20 -2.52
N SER A 137 21.15 13.76 -1.41
CA SER A 137 21.18 12.37 -0.94
C SER A 137 19.81 11.73 -1.12
N SER A 138 19.81 10.45 -1.51
CA SER A 138 18.61 9.66 -1.75
C SER A 138 18.01 9.12 -0.45
N ILE A 139 16.78 8.58 -0.50
CA ILE A 139 16.10 7.92 0.63
C ILE A 139 16.95 6.76 1.22
N ALA A 140 17.80 6.12 0.42
CA ALA A 140 18.71 5.08 0.90
C ALA A 140 19.79 5.63 1.84
N ASP A 141 20.17 6.90 1.69
CA ASP A 141 21.25 7.52 2.47
C ASP A 141 20.76 7.93 3.88
N CYS A 142 19.48 8.27 4.03
CA CYS A 142 18.90 8.58 5.34
C CYS A 142 18.76 7.35 6.25
N ALA A 143 18.49 6.17 5.68
CA ALA A 143 18.38 4.93 6.45
C ALA A 143 19.74 4.38 6.91
N ALA A 144 20.82 4.68 6.18
CA ALA A 144 22.18 4.26 6.53
C ALA A 144 22.77 5.10 7.68
N ASP A 145 22.44 6.40 7.75
CA ASP A 145 22.98 7.32 8.76
C ASP A 145 22.37 7.07 10.16
N ASP A 146 21.10 6.64 10.23
CA ASP A 146 20.43 6.30 11.50
C ASP A 146 20.98 4.98 12.10
N ARG A 147 21.41 4.03 11.26
CA ARG A 147 22.06 2.78 11.70
C ARG A 147 23.47 3.04 12.26
N ARG A 148 24.18 4.06 11.76
CA ARG A 148 25.49 4.48 12.28
C ARG A 148 25.38 5.12 13.66
N ARG A 149 24.38 5.98 13.86
CA ARG A 149 24.11 6.63 15.17
C ARG A 149 23.67 5.69 16.27
N LEU A 150 23.02 4.57 15.93
CA LEU A 150 22.63 3.56 16.92
C LEU A 150 23.83 2.74 17.40
N LEU A 151 24.78 2.43 16.52
CA LEU A 151 26.00 1.68 16.88
C LEU A 151 27.00 2.52 17.68
N GLU A 152 27.03 3.84 17.49
CA GLU A 152 27.87 4.76 18.27
C GLU A 152 27.34 4.98 19.71
N LYS A 153 26.05 4.72 19.97
CA LYS A 153 25.43 4.85 21.31
C LYS A 153 25.49 3.58 22.16
N GLU A 154 25.82 2.42 21.58
CA GLU A 154 25.95 1.15 22.30
C GLU A 154 27.41 0.87 22.74
N GLY A 155 28.32 1.81 22.49
CA GLY A 155 29.76 1.70 22.79
C GLY A 155 30.31 2.65 23.86
N GLU A 156 29.46 3.38 24.59
CA GLU A 156 29.84 4.26 25.73
C GLU A 156 29.30 3.74 27.07
#